data_AF-A0A4Q4YUT3-F1
#
_entry.id   AF-A0A4Q4YUT3-F1
#
_cell.length_a   1.000
_cell.length_b   1.000
_cell.length_c   1.000
_cell.angle_alpha   90.00
_cell.angle_beta   90.00
_cell.angle_gamma   90.00
#
_symmetry.space_group_name_H-M   'P 1'
#
loop_
_entity.id
_entity.type
_entity.pdbx_description
1 polymer ?
#
loop_
_entity_poly.entity_id
_entity_poly.type
_entity_poly.pdbx_seq_one_letter_code
_entity_poly.pdbx_strand_id
1 'polypeptide(L)'
;MPFYTRRDVYVYGSYLGASLATSLALTETRPHQWMGIRGCIAFNGIYDWTMFLPDHPINKLPRTRSANVREEILTQSLDPTFLGFEQQAGMLFEKPDSLFDPFSSPCLFFHTPGIHVPQSFTERVQGIPASKLPVEDATLELLLAAKPSKKSHLKFPPTESTLKIPEMLLIHSGPSPLAPSLQRRKQRRKKEYRRNGFRAQAEELAGLIRHSIHEYEFKDRKQWDEDLQGLKTWGEEAMRRVQVYDAGPHHKVPELPRDGNQFAEAWLEDRLSSWKR
;
A
#
# COMPACT_ATOMS: atom_id res chain seq x y z
N MET A 1 -34.64 -23.04 18.62
CA MET A 1 -33.34 -22.34 18.56
C MET A 1 -33.23 -21.68 17.19
N PRO A 2 -33.16 -20.34 17.08
CA PRO A 2 -32.94 -19.73 15.78
C PRO A 2 -31.54 -20.08 15.29
N PHE A 3 -31.44 -20.63 14.08
CA PHE A 3 -30.17 -20.88 13.41
C PHE A 3 -29.58 -19.52 13.01
N TYR A 4 -28.58 -19.03 13.76
CA TYR A 4 -27.87 -17.81 13.39
C TYR A 4 -26.96 -18.11 12.20
N THR A 5 -27.31 -17.58 11.02
CA THR A 5 -26.52 -17.70 9.80
C THR A 5 -25.26 -16.84 9.89
N ARG A 6 -24.10 -17.39 9.50
CA ARG A 6 -22.84 -16.63 9.38
C ARG A 6 -23.05 -15.46 8.40
N ARG A 7 -22.51 -14.29 8.73
CA ARG A 7 -22.58 -13.07 7.91
C ARG A 7 -21.19 -12.68 7.44
N ASP A 8 -20.94 -12.95 6.17
CA ASP A 8 -19.72 -12.56 5.52
C ASP A 8 -19.84 -11.10 5.06
N VAL A 9 -18.88 -10.27 5.48
CA VAL A 9 -18.84 -8.84 5.17
C VAL A 9 -17.72 -8.58 4.18
N TYR A 10 -18.03 -7.83 3.12
CA TYR A 10 -17.04 -7.32 2.16
C TYR A 10 -16.98 -5.80 2.27
N VAL A 11 -15.78 -5.26 2.30
CA VAL A 11 -15.57 -3.81 2.42
C VAL A 11 -15.07 -3.27 1.09
N TYR A 12 -15.60 -2.13 0.70
CA TYR A 12 -15.11 -1.35 -0.43
C TYR A 12 -14.62 0.02 0.06
N GLY A 13 -13.51 0.48 -0.48
CA GLY A 13 -13.01 1.83 -0.24
C GLY A 13 -12.33 2.41 -1.47
N SER A 14 -12.46 3.72 -1.68
CA SER A 14 -11.74 4.45 -2.71
C SER A 14 -10.89 5.57 -2.10
N TYR A 15 -9.73 5.85 -2.71
CA TYR A 15 -8.82 6.91 -2.30
C TYR A 15 -8.43 6.81 -0.81
N LEU A 16 -8.73 7.81 0.02
CA LEU A 16 -8.50 7.75 1.47
C LEU A 16 -9.26 6.60 2.12
N GLY A 17 -10.48 6.34 1.66
CA GLY A 17 -11.30 5.24 2.13
C GLY A 17 -10.72 3.87 1.78
N ALA A 18 -9.90 3.76 0.72
CA ALA A 18 -9.23 2.52 0.37
C ALA A 18 -8.14 2.14 1.39
N SER A 19 -7.42 3.13 1.93
CA SER A 19 -6.45 2.94 3.02
C SER A 19 -7.17 2.43 4.28
N LEU A 20 -8.26 3.09 4.67
CA LEU A 20 -9.07 2.71 5.83
C LEU A 20 -9.71 1.33 5.66
N ALA A 21 -10.31 1.05 4.50
CA ALA A 21 -10.91 -0.24 4.19
C ALA A 21 -9.88 -1.38 4.28
N THR A 22 -8.67 -1.12 3.79
CA THR A 22 -7.55 -2.07 3.87
C THR A 22 -7.16 -2.33 5.33
N SER A 23 -6.92 -1.28 6.12
CA SER A 23 -6.55 -1.40 7.54
C SER A 23 -7.62 -2.13 8.35
N LEU A 24 -8.90 -1.81 8.10
CA LEU A 24 -10.03 -2.48 8.74
C LEU A 24 -10.09 -3.97 8.35
N ALA A 25 -9.92 -4.29 7.06
CA ALA A 25 -9.92 -5.67 6.61
C ALA A 25 -8.76 -6.48 7.22
N LEU A 26 -7.56 -5.89 7.33
CA LEU A 26 -6.40 -6.56 7.94
C LEU A 26 -6.61 -6.85 9.43
N THR A 27 -7.36 -6.01 10.14
CA THR A 27 -7.55 -6.11 11.60
C THR A 27 -8.82 -6.83 12.03
N GLU A 28 -9.83 -6.94 11.14
CA GLU A 28 -11.12 -7.56 11.44
C GLU A 28 -11.43 -8.82 10.61
N THR A 29 -10.46 -9.33 9.83
CA THR A 29 -10.61 -10.64 9.20
C THR A 29 -10.36 -11.77 10.19
N ARG A 30 -11.47 -12.25 10.77
CA ARG A 30 -11.53 -13.35 11.74
C ARG A 30 -12.42 -14.48 11.21
N PRO A 31 -11.86 -15.56 10.63
CA PRO A 31 -12.65 -16.61 9.98
C PRO A 31 -13.57 -17.37 10.93
N HIS A 32 -13.18 -17.49 12.20
CA HIS A 32 -13.93 -18.19 13.23
C HIS A 32 -15.12 -17.37 13.76
N GLN A 33 -15.14 -16.05 13.54
CA GLN A 33 -16.24 -15.19 13.97
C GLN A 33 -17.44 -15.29 13.05
N TRP A 34 -18.62 -15.22 13.67
CA TRP A 34 -19.93 -15.31 13.03
C TRP A 34 -20.20 -14.15 12.06
N MET A 35 -19.69 -12.97 12.39
CA MET A 35 -19.65 -11.79 11.55
C MET A 35 -18.21 -11.32 11.47
N GLY A 36 -17.67 -11.20 10.26
CA GLY A 36 -16.29 -10.78 10.06
C GLY A 36 -16.02 -10.42 8.61
N ILE A 37 -14.97 -9.63 8.40
CA ILE A 37 -14.58 -9.21 7.06
C ILE A 37 -13.95 -10.40 6.35
N ARG A 38 -14.44 -10.73 5.15
CA ARG A 38 -13.92 -11.82 4.31
C ARG A 38 -13.05 -11.31 3.18
N GLY A 39 -13.33 -10.11 2.72
CA GLY A 39 -12.48 -9.47 1.74
C GLY A 39 -12.70 -7.99 1.58
N CYS A 40 -11.79 -7.40 0.81
CA CYS A 40 -11.70 -5.96 0.63
C CYS A 40 -11.42 -5.63 -0.84
N ILE A 41 -12.18 -4.69 -1.38
CA ILE A 41 -11.94 -4.08 -2.68
C ILE A 41 -11.47 -2.64 -2.44
N ALA A 42 -10.29 -2.31 -2.93
CA ALA A 42 -9.65 -1.03 -2.66
C ALA A 42 -9.27 -0.34 -3.98
N PHE A 43 -9.83 0.84 -4.24
CA PHE A 43 -9.63 1.58 -5.49
C PHE A 43 -8.78 2.84 -5.28
N ASN A 44 -7.70 3.00 -6.05
CA ASN A 44 -6.83 4.19 -6.01
C ASN A 44 -6.40 4.58 -4.57
N GLY A 45 -6.09 3.59 -3.75
CA GLY A 45 -5.66 3.83 -2.36
C GLY A 45 -4.22 4.31 -2.22
N ILE A 46 -3.96 5.00 -1.12
CA ILE A 46 -2.61 5.35 -0.65
C ILE A 46 -2.33 4.46 0.56
N TYR A 47 -1.51 3.44 0.37
CA TYR A 47 -1.26 2.42 1.40
C TYR A 47 0.00 2.69 2.21
N ASP A 48 0.85 3.58 1.72
CA ASP A 48 2.05 4.08 2.37
C ASP A 48 2.13 5.59 2.20
N TRP A 49 1.71 6.34 3.22
CA TRP A 49 1.81 7.78 3.24
C TRP A 49 3.23 8.28 3.51
N THR A 50 4.09 7.44 4.08
CA THR A 50 5.49 7.81 4.33
C THR A 50 6.26 8.02 3.02
N MET A 51 5.77 7.46 1.91
CA MET A 51 6.30 7.72 0.57
C MET A 51 6.12 9.15 0.06
N PHE A 52 5.32 9.99 0.72
CA PHE A 52 5.25 11.42 0.41
C PHE A 52 6.34 12.23 1.11
N LEU A 53 7.02 11.66 2.10
CA LEU A 53 8.11 12.36 2.78
C LEU A 53 9.31 12.53 1.85
N PRO A 54 9.98 13.69 1.89
CA PRO A 54 11.04 14.01 0.95
C PRO A 54 12.28 13.11 1.12
N ASP A 55 12.48 12.55 2.32
CA ASP A 55 13.59 11.65 2.63
C ASP A 55 13.32 10.18 2.30
N HIS A 56 12.11 9.85 1.85
CA HIS A 56 11.77 8.49 1.45
C HIS A 56 12.62 8.05 0.24
N PRO A 57 13.17 6.83 0.21
CA PRO A 57 14.02 6.35 -0.89
C PRO A 57 13.41 6.51 -2.29
N ILE A 58 12.07 6.42 -2.40
CA ILE A 58 11.35 6.58 -3.67
C ILE A 58 11.47 7.99 -4.27
N ASN A 59 11.72 8.99 -3.42
CA ASN A 59 11.84 10.39 -3.80
C ASN A 59 13.29 10.84 -3.98
N LYS A 60 14.27 9.98 -3.64
CA LYS A 60 15.69 10.27 -3.83
C LYS A 60 16.04 10.22 -5.31
N LEU A 61 16.16 11.40 -5.93
CA LEU A 61 16.63 11.52 -7.30
C LEU A 61 18.09 11.00 -7.41
N PRO A 62 18.41 10.24 -8.47
CA PRO A 62 19.78 9.86 -8.76
C PRO A 62 20.59 11.12 -9.04
N ARG A 63 21.78 11.17 -8.44
CA ARG A 63 22.69 12.33 -8.45
C ARG A 63 23.24 12.70 -9.84
N THR A 64 22.77 12.07 -10.92
CA THR A 64 23.40 12.12 -12.24
C THR A 64 22.39 12.49 -13.34
N ARG A 65 22.49 13.75 -13.78
CA ARG A 65 21.98 14.40 -15.02
C ARG A 65 20.56 14.98 -14.99
N SER A 66 20.51 16.30 -15.24
CA SER A 66 19.36 17.19 -15.55
C SER A 66 18.02 16.83 -14.90
N ALA A 67 17.83 17.31 -13.67
CA ALA A 67 16.57 17.22 -12.92
C ALA A 67 15.38 17.84 -13.68
N ASN A 68 15.57 19.01 -14.29
CA ASN A 68 14.47 19.87 -14.77
C ASN A 68 13.54 19.19 -15.81
N VAL A 69 14.11 18.57 -16.86
CA VAL A 69 13.30 17.92 -17.93
C VAL A 69 12.74 16.56 -17.48
N ARG A 70 13.39 15.91 -16.51
CA ARG A 70 12.95 14.62 -15.97
C ARG A 70 11.77 14.82 -15.04
N GLU A 71 11.86 15.80 -14.16
CA GLU A 71 10.85 16.14 -13.17
C GLU A 71 9.55 16.60 -13.83
N GLU A 72 9.64 17.40 -14.90
CA GLU A 72 8.50 17.89 -15.69
C GLU A 72 7.74 16.75 -16.42
N ILE A 73 8.44 15.84 -17.09
CA ILE A 73 7.81 14.69 -17.77
C ILE A 73 7.22 13.69 -16.76
N LEU A 74 7.86 13.55 -15.60
CA LEU A 74 7.43 12.61 -14.57
C LEU A 74 6.25 13.15 -13.74
N THR A 75 6.13 14.46 -13.55
CA THR A 75 5.00 15.10 -12.86
C THR A 75 3.76 15.15 -13.75
N GLN A 76 3.92 15.40 -15.06
CA GLN A 76 2.84 15.32 -16.04
C GLN A 76 2.27 13.90 -16.24
N SER A 77 3.00 12.87 -15.82
CA SER A 77 2.55 11.47 -15.89
C SER A 77 1.78 11.02 -14.66
N LEU A 78 1.67 11.83 -13.60
CA LEU A 78 0.96 11.45 -12.39
C LEU A 78 -0.50 11.85 -12.47
N ASP A 79 -1.34 11.07 -11.81
CA ASP A 79 -2.75 11.41 -11.65
C ASP A 79 -2.87 12.71 -10.84
N PRO A 80 -3.61 13.74 -11.32
CA PRO A 80 -3.76 15.00 -10.60
C PRO A 80 -4.35 14.79 -9.19
N THR A 81 -5.19 13.77 -9.01
CA THR A 81 -5.76 13.41 -7.71
C THR A 81 -4.67 12.91 -6.76
N PHE A 82 -3.72 12.13 -7.28
CA PHE A 82 -2.58 11.63 -6.49
C PHE A 82 -1.70 12.79 -6.01
N LEU A 83 -1.41 13.75 -6.89
CA LEU A 83 -0.66 14.96 -6.55
C LEU A 83 -1.43 15.83 -5.53
N GLY A 84 -2.75 15.87 -5.62
CA GLY A 84 -3.60 16.53 -4.63
C GLY A 84 -3.39 15.97 -3.22
N PHE A 85 -3.35 14.64 -3.07
CA PHE A 85 -3.08 14.01 -1.77
C PHE A 85 -1.68 14.28 -1.23
N GLU A 86 -0.66 14.33 -2.09
CA GLU A 86 0.70 14.69 -1.69
C GLU A 86 0.73 16.11 -1.10
N GLN A 87 0.05 17.06 -1.75
CA GLN A 87 -0.03 18.45 -1.27
C GLN A 87 -0.88 18.59 0.00
N GLN A 88 -1.94 17.78 0.13
CA GLN A 88 -2.87 17.82 1.25
C GLN A 88 -2.44 16.95 2.44
N ALA A 89 -1.34 16.20 2.34
CA ALA A 89 -0.88 15.33 3.43
C ALA A 89 -0.71 16.12 4.75
N GLY A 90 -0.12 17.32 4.69
CA GLY A 90 0.01 18.18 5.87
C GLY A 90 -1.30 18.78 6.40
N MET A 91 -2.40 18.71 5.64
CA MET A 91 -3.74 19.09 6.09
C MET A 91 -4.51 17.90 6.65
N LEU A 92 -4.27 16.68 6.12
CA LEU A 92 -4.93 15.45 6.54
C LEU A 92 -4.37 14.93 7.87
N PHE A 93 -3.09 15.18 8.13
CA PHE A 93 -2.39 14.71 9.32
C PHE A 93 -1.85 15.89 10.12
N GLU A 94 -2.18 15.94 11.41
CA GLU A 94 -1.72 17.00 12.31
C GLU A 94 -0.20 16.99 12.48
N LYS A 95 0.39 15.79 12.52
CA LYS A 95 1.83 15.58 12.72
C LYS A 95 2.38 14.55 11.73
N PRO A 96 3.67 14.68 11.32
CA PRO A 96 4.31 13.68 10.45
C PRO A 96 4.30 12.27 11.02
N ASP A 97 4.35 12.13 12.35
CA ASP A 97 4.24 10.86 13.08
C ASP A 97 2.98 10.07 12.70
N SER A 98 1.88 10.76 12.40
CA SER A 98 0.62 10.12 12.01
C SER A 98 0.70 9.41 10.65
N LEU A 99 1.68 9.73 9.80
CA LEU A 99 1.91 8.98 8.56
C LEU A 99 2.45 7.56 8.82
N PHE A 100 3.06 7.35 9.99
CA PHE A 100 3.66 6.11 10.43
C PHE A 100 2.69 5.23 11.23
N ASP A 101 1.44 5.65 11.38
CA ASP A 101 0.39 4.84 11.96
C ASP A 101 -0.05 3.73 10.97
N PRO A 102 -0.06 2.44 11.36
CA PRO A 102 -0.49 1.35 10.50
C PRO A 102 -1.94 1.45 10.00
N PHE A 103 -2.82 2.14 10.72
CA PHE A 103 -4.19 2.34 10.23
C PHE A 103 -4.27 3.37 9.10
N SER A 104 -3.39 4.36 9.12
CA SER A 104 -3.23 5.35 8.06
C SER A 104 -2.46 4.77 6.87
N SER A 105 -1.35 4.07 7.14
CA SER A 105 -0.47 3.42 6.17
C SER A 105 -0.47 1.90 6.35
N PRO A 106 -1.47 1.17 5.80
CA PRO A 106 -1.62 -0.28 6.00
C PRO A 106 -0.43 -1.13 5.55
N CYS A 107 0.47 -0.61 4.72
CA CYS A 107 1.72 -1.31 4.40
C CYS A 107 2.59 -1.58 5.66
N LEU A 108 2.42 -0.78 6.72
CA LEU A 108 3.20 -0.84 7.95
C LEU A 108 2.82 -2.01 8.85
N PHE A 109 1.71 -2.70 8.59
CA PHE A 109 1.46 -4.01 9.20
C PHE A 109 2.50 -5.05 8.75
N PHE A 110 3.09 -4.87 7.57
CA PHE A 110 3.96 -5.86 6.92
C PHE A 110 5.43 -5.49 6.92
N HIS A 111 5.78 -4.22 7.15
CA HIS A 111 7.16 -3.79 7.12
C HIS A 111 7.42 -2.50 7.89
N THR A 112 8.68 -2.27 8.24
CA THR A 112 9.15 -0.98 8.78
C THR A 112 9.52 -0.04 7.62
N PRO A 113 9.16 1.25 7.67
CA PRO A 113 9.36 2.17 6.54
C PRO A 113 10.84 2.51 6.31
N GLY A 114 11.68 2.27 7.32
CA GLY A 114 13.13 2.40 7.23
C GLY A 114 13.62 3.85 7.07
N ILE A 115 12.83 4.80 7.55
CA ILE A 115 13.13 6.23 7.63
C ILE A 115 12.77 6.73 9.03
N HIS A 116 13.39 7.84 9.45
CA HIS A 116 12.99 8.52 10.67
C HIS A 116 11.71 9.31 10.45
N VAL A 117 10.98 9.51 11.53
CA VAL A 117 9.85 10.44 11.56
C VAL A 117 10.42 11.86 11.55
N PRO A 118 10.12 12.69 10.53
CA PRO A 118 10.61 14.05 10.47
C PRO A 118 9.82 14.97 11.40
N GLN A 119 10.41 16.10 11.80
CA GLN A 119 9.72 17.10 12.64
C GLN A 119 8.64 17.86 11.87
N SER A 120 8.77 17.95 10.55
CA SER A 120 7.82 18.62 9.65
C SER A 120 7.67 17.86 8.33
N PHE A 121 6.54 18.03 7.65
CA PHE A 121 6.23 17.35 6.38
C PHE A 121 7.16 17.74 5.23
N THR A 122 7.69 18.97 5.25
CA THR A 122 8.51 19.53 4.15
C THR A 122 10.00 19.49 4.43
N GLU A 123 10.39 19.20 5.67
CA GLU A 123 11.78 19.24 6.09
C GLU A 123 12.49 17.98 5.60
N ARG A 124 13.57 18.17 4.83
CA ARG A 124 14.55 17.10 4.61
C ARG A 124 15.45 17.08 5.82
N VAL A 125 15.58 15.93 6.45
CA VAL A 125 16.66 15.62 7.39
C VAL A 125 17.95 15.51 6.57
N GLN A 126 18.43 16.65 6.07
CA GLN A 126 19.81 16.75 5.64
C GLN A 126 20.63 16.46 6.89
N GLY A 127 21.48 15.43 6.86
CA GLY A 127 22.44 15.19 7.91
C GLY A 127 23.22 16.47 8.14
N ILE A 128 22.84 17.23 9.17
CA ILE A 128 23.55 18.43 9.57
C ILE A 128 24.91 17.91 10.03
N PRO A 129 26.04 18.34 9.43
CA PRO A 129 27.32 18.00 10.00
C PRO A 129 27.32 18.52 11.45
N ALA A 130 27.63 17.64 12.41
CA ALA A 130 27.62 17.91 13.86
C ALA A 130 28.41 19.16 14.31
N SER A 131 29.09 19.85 13.40
CA SER A 131 29.87 21.07 13.64
C SER A 131 29.08 22.37 13.56
N LYS A 132 27.75 22.37 13.33
CA LYS A 132 26.95 23.61 13.15
C LYS A 132 25.73 23.78 14.06
N LEU A 133 25.48 22.90 15.02
CA LEU A 133 24.34 23.05 15.95
C LEU A 133 24.79 23.70 17.28
N PRO A 134 24.04 24.68 17.81
CA PRO A 134 24.26 25.20 19.17
C PRO A 134 24.13 24.07 20.21
N VAL A 135 25.00 24.11 21.23
CA VAL A 135 25.30 23.04 22.19
C VAL A 135 24.12 22.65 23.12
N GLU A 136 22.96 23.30 23.00
CA GLU A 136 21.85 23.12 23.94
C GLU A 136 20.87 21.99 23.58
N ASP A 137 21.00 21.37 22.40
CA ASP A 137 20.03 20.36 21.92
C ASP A 137 20.68 18.97 21.71
N ALA A 138 21.25 18.43 22.79
CA ALA A 138 21.85 17.08 22.81
C ALA A 138 20.85 15.97 22.41
N THR A 139 19.55 16.23 22.57
CA THR A 139 18.44 15.35 22.14
C THR A 139 18.28 15.31 20.63
N LEU A 140 18.40 16.45 19.95
CA LEU A 140 18.33 16.56 18.49
C LEU A 140 19.58 15.96 17.81
N GLU A 141 20.76 16.16 18.39
CA GLU A 141 22.00 15.50 17.97
C GLU A 141 21.89 13.96 17.98
N LEU A 142 21.32 13.38 19.05
CA LEU A 142 21.12 11.92 19.16
C LEU A 142 20.12 11.37 18.13
N LEU A 143 19.05 12.12 17.81
CA LEU A 143 18.05 11.75 16.82
C LEU A 143 18.57 11.87 15.38
N LEU A 144 19.41 12.86 15.09
CA LEU A 144 20.04 13.05 13.78
C LEU A 144 21.23 12.12 13.54
N ALA A 145 21.93 11.71 14.61
CA ALA A 145 23.03 10.75 14.56
C ALA A 145 22.55 9.28 14.57
N ALA A 146 21.29 9.03 14.93
CA ALA A 146 20.70 7.70 14.82
C ALA A 146 20.68 7.28 13.34
N LYS A 147 21.17 6.07 13.04
CA LYS A 147 21.03 5.51 11.69
C LYS A 147 19.55 5.19 11.47
N PRO A 148 18.97 5.53 10.30
CA PRO A 148 17.60 5.14 10.00
C PRO A 148 17.48 3.63 10.15
N SER A 149 16.39 3.21 10.82
CA SER A 149 16.07 1.80 10.95
C SER A 149 16.06 1.18 9.55
N LYS A 150 16.53 -0.06 9.41
CA LYS A 150 16.52 -0.71 8.09
C LYS A 150 15.08 -1.13 7.79
N LYS A 151 14.63 -0.93 6.53
CA LYS A 151 13.40 -1.53 6.03
C LYS A 151 13.46 -3.05 6.24
N SER A 152 12.53 -3.59 7.01
CA SER A 152 12.46 -5.01 7.36
C SER A 152 11.02 -5.50 7.34
N HIS A 153 10.80 -6.72 6.87
CA HIS A 153 9.48 -7.36 6.92
C HIS A 153 9.10 -7.66 8.38
N LEU A 154 7.86 -7.38 8.72
CA LEU A 154 7.23 -7.70 9.99
C LEU A 154 6.43 -8.99 9.86
N LYS A 155 6.26 -9.70 10.97
CA LYS A 155 5.43 -10.90 11.03
C LYS A 155 3.96 -10.49 11.12
N PHE A 156 3.22 -10.70 10.04
CA PHE A 156 1.78 -10.47 10.00
C PHE A 156 1.05 -11.64 9.28
N PRO A 157 -0.12 -12.09 9.77
CA PRO A 157 -0.74 -11.72 11.04
C PRO A 157 0.14 -12.11 12.24
N PRO A 158 -0.01 -11.46 13.41
CA PRO A 158 0.70 -11.88 14.61
C PRO A 158 0.39 -13.35 14.93
N THR A 159 1.41 -14.16 15.25
CA THR A 159 1.26 -15.62 15.44
C THR A 159 0.24 -15.99 16.53
N GLU A 160 0.12 -15.18 17.58
CA GLU A 160 -0.85 -15.37 18.67
C GLU A 160 -2.25 -14.87 18.34
N SER A 161 -2.43 -14.22 17.19
CA SER A 161 -3.73 -13.71 16.76
C SER A 161 -4.50 -14.75 15.96
N THR A 162 -5.82 -14.72 16.11
CA THR A 162 -6.74 -15.52 15.29
C THR A 162 -7.03 -14.87 13.93
N LEU A 163 -6.26 -13.86 13.53
CA LEU A 163 -6.45 -13.12 12.29
C LEU A 163 -6.00 -13.94 11.09
N LYS A 164 -6.66 -13.71 9.96
CA LYS A 164 -6.20 -14.16 8.63
C LYS A 164 -6.06 -12.95 7.74
N ILE A 165 -5.18 -13.03 6.76
CA ILE A 165 -5.15 -12.03 5.70
C ILE A 165 -6.43 -12.18 4.88
N PRO A 166 -7.17 -11.09 4.61
CA PRO A 166 -8.38 -11.10 3.79
C PRO A 166 -8.08 -11.42 2.33
N GLU A 167 -9.12 -11.83 1.60
CA GLU A 167 -9.06 -11.76 0.15
C GLU A 167 -9.14 -10.29 -0.30
N MET A 168 -8.27 -9.86 -1.22
CA MET A 168 -8.11 -8.48 -1.61
C MET A 168 -8.09 -8.29 -3.12
N LEU A 169 -8.83 -7.28 -3.57
CA LEU A 169 -8.81 -6.77 -4.93
C LEU A 169 -8.33 -5.31 -4.89
N LEU A 170 -7.09 -5.06 -5.32
CA LEU A 170 -6.53 -3.72 -5.41
C LEU A 170 -6.69 -3.22 -6.85
N ILE A 171 -7.51 -2.20 -7.04
CA ILE A 171 -7.76 -1.59 -8.34
C ILE A 171 -7.04 -0.24 -8.38
N HIS A 172 -6.31 0.05 -9.45
CA HIS A 172 -5.71 1.36 -9.67
C HIS A 172 -6.05 1.88 -11.06
N SER A 173 -6.02 3.20 -11.20
CA SER A 173 -6.13 3.87 -12.48
C SER A 173 -4.75 4.05 -13.11
N GLY A 174 -4.70 3.88 -14.44
CA GLY A 174 -3.52 4.15 -15.24
C GLY A 174 -3.31 5.65 -15.45
N PRO A 175 -2.06 6.11 -15.64
CA PRO A 175 -1.82 7.52 -15.98
C PRO A 175 -2.43 7.88 -17.33
N SER A 176 -2.87 9.13 -17.48
CA SER A 176 -3.34 9.64 -18.77
C SER A 176 -2.27 9.42 -19.85
N PRO A 177 -2.64 8.97 -21.07
CA PRO A 177 -1.68 8.70 -22.12
C PRO A 177 -0.90 9.97 -22.46
N LEU A 178 0.42 9.94 -22.21
CA LEU A 178 1.34 11.01 -22.58
C LEU A 178 1.35 11.19 -24.10
N ALA A 179 1.71 12.39 -24.57
CA ALA A 179 1.97 12.62 -25.98
C ALA A 179 2.96 11.58 -26.56
N PRO A 180 2.80 11.13 -27.83
CA PRO A 180 3.61 10.05 -28.41
C PRO A 180 5.13 10.29 -28.34
N SER A 181 5.55 11.56 -28.42
CA SER A 181 6.94 12.01 -28.28
C SER A 181 7.53 11.69 -26.89
N LEU A 182 6.73 11.84 -25.84
CA LEU A 182 7.11 11.55 -24.45
C LEU A 182 7.00 10.04 -24.14
N GLN A 183 6.08 9.33 -24.78
CA GLN A 183 5.92 7.87 -24.61
C GLN A 183 7.16 7.09 -25.07
N ARG A 184 7.69 7.38 -26.26
CA ARG A 184 8.94 6.76 -26.76
C ARG A 184 10.13 7.02 -25.83
N ARG A 185 10.18 8.22 -25.23
CA ARG A 185 11.25 8.61 -24.29
C ARG A 185 11.11 7.94 -22.92
N LYS A 186 9.87 7.71 -22.47
CA LYS A 186 9.53 6.98 -21.23
C LYS A 186 9.83 5.48 -21.36
N GLN A 187 9.50 4.85 -22.49
CA GLN A 187 9.77 3.42 -22.73
C GLN A 187 11.27 3.09 -22.63
N ARG A 188 12.15 3.96 -23.14
CA ARG A 188 13.62 3.81 -23.02
C ARG A 188 14.15 3.89 -21.59
N ARG A 189 13.39 4.48 -20.64
CA ARG A 189 13.81 4.74 -19.26
C ARG A 189 12.96 4.01 -18.20
N LYS A 190 11.96 3.23 -18.62
CA LYS A 190 10.99 2.52 -17.74
C LYS A 190 11.67 1.51 -16.80
N LYS A 191 12.88 1.04 -17.13
CA LYS A 191 13.63 0.05 -16.36
C LYS A 191 14.30 0.64 -15.10
N GLU A 192 14.43 1.96 -14.99
CA GLU A 192 15.31 2.58 -13.99
C GLU A 192 14.61 3.23 -12.79
N TYR A 193 13.31 3.58 -12.84
CA TYR A 193 12.63 4.27 -11.72
C TYR A 193 11.17 3.86 -11.53
N ARG A 194 10.86 3.22 -10.39
CA ARG A 194 9.49 3.12 -9.86
C ARG A 194 9.19 4.42 -9.09
N ARG A 195 8.42 5.33 -9.67
CA ARG A 195 7.93 6.54 -8.99
C ARG A 195 6.67 6.20 -8.20
N ASN A 196 6.46 6.89 -7.07
CA ASN A 196 5.23 6.81 -6.29
C ASN A 196 3.99 7.17 -7.14
N GLY A 197 2.86 6.51 -6.88
CA GLY A 197 1.60 6.64 -7.63
C GLY A 197 0.64 5.50 -7.28
N PHE A 198 -0.65 5.62 -7.62
CA PHE A 198 -1.67 4.59 -7.27
C PHE A 198 -1.28 3.17 -7.67
N ARG A 199 -0.73 3.01 -8.89
CA ARG A 199 -0.21 1.72 -9.36
C ARG A 199 0.94 1.20 -8.48
N ALA A 200 1.91 2.05 -8.16
CA ALA A 200 3.06 1.64 -7.36
C ALA A 200 2.63 1.26 -5.94
N GLN A 201 1.73 2.05 -5.34
CA GLN A 201 1.12 1.80 -4.04
C GLN A 201 0.40 0.44 -4.01
N ALA A 202 -0.48 0.17 -4.98
CA ALA A 202 -1.20 -1.09 -5.07
C ALA A 202 -0.27 -2.30 -5.30
N GLU A 203 0.70 -2.19 -6.21
CA GLU A 203 1.67 -3.26 -6.47
C GLU A 203 2.55 -3.54 -5.24
N GLU A 204 3.00 -2.52 -4.51
CA GLU A 204 3.84 -2.69 -3.32
C GLU A 204 3.05 -3.33 -2.17
N LEU A 205 1.85 -2.83 -1.88
CA LEU A 205 0.99 -3.45 -0.87
C LEU A 205 0.67 -4.91 -1.22
N ALA A 206 0.30 -5.20 -2.47
CA ALA A 206 0.04 -6.59 -2.87
C ALA A 206 1.27 -7.48 -2.72
N GLY A 207 2.45 -6.99 -3.07
CA GLY A 207 3.71 -7.71 -2.86
C GLY A 207 3.95 -8.04 -1.39
N LEU A 208 3.74 -7.07 -0.50
CA LEU A 208 3.88 -7.24 0.95
C LEU A 208 2.88 -8.26 1.50
N ILE A 209 1.60 -8.15 1.15
CA ILE A 209 0.56 -9.07 1.62
C ILE A 209 0.86 -10.48 1.13
N ARG A 210 1.17 -10.66 -0.17
CA ARG A 210 1.49 -11.97 -0.74
C ARG A 210 2.72 -12.61 -0.07
N HIS A 211 3.74 -11.81 0.19
CA HIS A 211 4.91 -12.26 0.95
C HIS A 211 4.51 -12.73 2.35
N SER A 212 3.66 -11.97 3.04
CA SER A 212 3.18 -12.30 4.38
C SER A 212 2.35 -13.58 4.43
N ILE A 213 1.47 -13.78 3.44
CA ILE A 213 0.70 -15.02 3.27
C ILE A 213 1.66 -16.21 3.14
N HIS A 214 2.64 -16.09 2.25
CA HIS A 214 3.61 -17.14 1.96
C HIS A 214 4.53 -17.46 3.16
N GLU A 215 5.08 -16.43 3.80
CA GLU A 215 6.09 -16.58 4.84
C GLU A 215 5.51 -16.87 6.22
N TYR A 216 4.37 -16.27 6.58
CA TYR A 216 3.87 -16.29 7.95
C TYR A 216 2.54 -17.02 8.06
N GLU A 217 1.56 -16.72 7.21
CA GLU A 217 0.24 -17.37 7.32
C GLU A 217 0.29 -18.86 7.00
N PHE A 218 1.03 -19.27 5.96
CA PHE A 218 1.12 -20.68 5.57
C PHE A 218 2.18 -21.48 6.32
N LYS A 219 3.35 -20.89 6.61
CA LYS A 219 4.40 -21.63 7.34
C LYS A 219 4.00 -21.96 8.77
N ASP A 220 3.34 -21.04 9.47
CA ASP A 220 2.87 -21.26 10.84
C ASP A 220 1.67 -22.24 10.88
N ARG A 221 0.88 -22.35 9.80
CA ARG A 221 -0.31 -23.22 9.72
C ARG A 221 -0.13 -24.55 8.99
N LYS A 222 1.06 -24.81 8.44
CA LYS A 222 1.44 -26.08 7.81
C LYS A 222 1.17 -27.30 8.70
N GLN A 223 1.10 -27.12 10.02
CA GLN A 223 0.83 -28.19 10.98
C GLN A 223 -0.66 -28.54 11.16
N TRP A 224 -1.61 -27.74 10.66
CA TRP A 224 -3.02 -27.84 11.10
C TRP A 224 -4.09 -27.90 10.00
N ASP A 225 -3.83 -27.49 8.76
CA ASP A 225 -4.84 -27.48 7.68
C ASP A 225 -4.60 -28.63 6.68
N GLU A 226 -5.42 -29.68 6.73
CA GLU A 226 -5.41 -30.82 5.79
C GLU A 226 -5.84 -30.40 4.36
N ASP A 227 -6.65 -29.33 4.24
CA ASP A 227 -7.10 -28.77 2.95
C ASP A 227 -5.99 -28.10 2.12
N LEU A 228 -4.81 -27.83 2.72
CA LEU A 228 -3.68 -27.17 2.06
C LEU A 228 -2.75 -28.15 1.32
N GLN A 229 -3.01 -29.47 1.39
CA GLN A 229 -2.15 -30.50 0.78
C GLN A 229 -2.30 -30.59 -0.76
N GLY A 230 -3.35 -29.99 -1.33
CA GLY A 230 -3.68 -30.08 -2.76
C GLY A 230 -3.14 -28.96 -3.66
N LEU A 231 -2.48 -27.94 -3.11
CA LEU A 231 -2.12 -26.75 -3.88
C LEU A 231 -0.72 -26.83 -4.50
N LYS A 232 -0.64 -26.76 -5.84
CA LYS A 232 0.60 -26.99 -6.60
C LYS A 232 1.68 -25.92 -6.42
N THR A 233 1.38 -24.67 -6.02
CA THR A 233 2.38 -23.75 -5.44
C THR A 233 1.74 -22.71 -4.51
N TRP A 234 2.31 -22.47 -3.32
CA TRP A 234 1.82 -21.46 -2.35
C TRP A 234 1.79 -20.02 -2.91
N GLY A 235 2.65 -19.74 -3.90
CA GLY A 235 2.63 -18.47 -4.63
C GLY A 235 1.33 -18.25 -5.41
N GLU A 236 0.73 -19.31 -5.95
CA GLU A 236 -0.55 -19.22 -6.67
C GLU A 236 -1.70 -18.86 -5.73
N GLU A 237 -1.73 -19.36 -4.49
CA GLU A 237 -2.78 -18.96 -3.52
C GLU A 237 -2.62 -17.50 -3.11
N ALA A 238 -1.40 -17.06 -2.84
CA ALA A 238 -1.15 -15.66 -2.50
C ALA A 238 -1.61 -14.75 -3.66
N MET A 239 -1.38 -15.14 -4.92
CA MET A 239 -1.89 -14.42 -6.09
C MET A 239 -3.40 -14.53 -6.26
N ARG A 240 -4.02 -15.68 -5.96
CA ARG A 240 -5.47 -15.89 -6.00
C ARG A 240 -6.17 -14.99 -4.99
N ARG A 241 -5.66 -14.94 -3.75
CA ARG A 241 -6.24 -14.15 -2.65
C ARG A 241 -6.03 -12.66 -2.82
N VAL A 242 -4.88 -12.23 -3.34
CA VAL A 242 -4.53 -10.82 -3.49
C VAL A 242 -4.32 -10.50 -4.96
N GLN A 243 -5.29 -9.84 -5.58
CA GLN A 243 -5.29 -9.50 -6.99
C GLN A 243 -5.08 -7.99 -7.19
N VAL A 244 -4.43 -7.60 -8.29
CA VAL A 244 -4.19 -6.20 -8.65
C VAL A 244 -4.65 -5.97 -10.09
N TYR A 245 -5.48 -4.97 -10.33
CA TYR A 245 -6.00 -4.64 -11.66
C TYR A 245 -5.80 -3.17 -12.02
N ASP A 246 -5.50 -2.94 -13.30
CA ASP A 246 -5.48 -1.62 -13.92
C ASP A 246 -6.84 -1.36 -14.56
N ALA A 247 -7.60 -0.41 -14.02
CA ALA A 247 -8.90 -0.02 -14.55
C ALA A 247 -8.81 1.04 -15.67
N GLY A 248 -7.60 1.28 -16.20
CA GLY A 248 -7.36 2.23 -17.27
C GLY A 248 -7.32 3.70 -16.79
N PRO A 249 -7.17 4.65 -17.74
CA PRO A 249 -7.21 6.07 -17.42
C PRO A 249 -8.58 6.45 -16.87
N HIS A 250 -8.60 7.10 -15.70
CA HIS A 250 -9.83 7.53 -15.09
C HIS A 250 -9.79 9.00 -14.70
N HIS A 251 -10.93 9.68 -14.84
CA HIS A 251 -11.04 11.13 -14.70
C HIS A 251 -12.20 11.56 -13.80
N LYS A 252 -13.04 10.63 -13.32
CA LYS A 252 -14.24 10.93 -12.51
C LYS A 252 -14.09 10.46 -11.07
N VAL A 253 -13.48 11.29 -10.24
CA VAL A 253 -13.40 11.06 -8.79
C VAL A 253 -14.81 11.21 -8.17
N PRO A 254 -15.26 10.36 -7.21
CA PRO A 254 -14.57 9.20 -6.62
C PRO A 254 -15.04 7.84 -7.18
N GLU A 255 -15.75 7.81 -8.30
CA GLU A 255 -16.44 6.63 -8.80
C GLU A 255 -15.48 5.59 -9.37
N LEU A 256 -15.83 4.31 -9.24
CA LEU A 256 -15.09 3.23 -9.88
C LEU A 256 -15.39 3.28 -11.40
N PRO A 257 -14.37 3.18 -12.28
CA PRO A 257 -14.59 3.11 -13.72
C PRO A 257 -15.47 1.91 -14.09
N ARG A 258 -16.14 1.95 -15.26
CA ARG A 258 -16.94 0.80 -15.74
C ARG A 258 -16.15 -0.51 -15.74
N ASP A 259 -14.91 -0.46 -16.22
CA ASP A 259 -14.01 -1.61 -16.24
C ASP A 259 -13.68 -2.07 -14.81
N GLY A 260 -13.47 -1.12 -13.89
CA GLY A 260 -13.29 -1.40 -12.47
C GLY A 260 -14.51 -2.08 -11.83
N ASN A 261 -15.73 -1.63 -12.15
CA ASN A 261 -16.98 -2.26 -11.69
C ASN A 261 -17.07 -3.71 -12.18
N GLN A 262 -16.73 -3.98 -13.45
CA GLN A 262 -16.74 -5.34 -13.99
C GLN A 262 -15.77 -6.25 -13.23
N PHE A 263 -14.57 -5.76 -12.90
CA PHE A 263 -13.62 -6.54 -12.09
C PHE A 263 -14.13 -6.78 -10.66
N ALA A 264 -14.73 -5.77 -10.03
CA ALA A 264 -15.29 -5.89 -8.69
C ALA A 264 -16.48 -6.86 -8.65
N GLU A 265 -17.39 -6.79 -9.62
CA GLU A 265 -18.54 -7.68 -9.77
C GLU A 265 -18.09 -9.13 -9.96
N ALA A 266 -17.23 -9.40 -10.95
CA ALA A 266 -16.72 -10.75 -11.20
C ALA A 266 -16.01 -11.34 -9.98
N TRP A 267 -15.23 -10.51 -9.27
CA TRP A 267 -14.54 -10.93 -8.04
C TRP A 267 -15.51 -11.27 -6.91
N LEU A 268 -16.58 -10.48 -6.72
CA LEU A 268 -17.62 -10.74 -5.72
C LEU A 268 -18.44 -11.98 -6.08
N GLU A 269 -18.83 -12.13 -7.34
CA GLU A 269 -19.62 -13.28 -7.82
C GLU A 269 -18.89 -14.60 -7.58
N ASP A 270 -17.59 -14.67 -7.88
CA ASP A 270 -16.73 -15.83 -7.61
C ASP A 270 -16.78 -16.24 -6.12
N ARG A 271 -16.75 -15.25 -5.22
CA ARG A 271 -16.72 -15.46 -3.75
C ARG A 271 -18.07 -15.75 -3.13
N LEU A 272 -19.13 -15.15 -3.66
CA LEU A 272 -20.49 -15.41 -3.20
C LEU A 272 -21.01 -16.75 -3.74
N SER A 273 -20.53 -17.20 -4.90
CA SER A 273 -20.92 -18.46 -5.53
C SER A 273 -20.22 -19.67 -4.92
N SER A 274 -18.99 -19.52 -4.43
CA SER A 274 -18.26 -20.59 -3.73
C SER A 274 -18.95 -21.04 -2.42
N TRP A 275 -19.86 -20.22 -1.89
CA TRP A 275 -20.68 -20.52 -0.71
C TRP A 275 -21.91 -21.38 -0.98
N LYS A 276 -22.33 -21.54 -2.24
CA LYS A 276 -23.50 -22.34 -2.62
C LYS A 276 -23.17 -23.82 -2.91
N ARG A 277 -21.90 -24.23 -2.77
CA ARG A 277 -21.47 -25.63 -2.95
C ARG A 277 -21.18 -26.30 -1.62
#